data_AF-A0A7M7PUS1-F1
#
_entry.id   AF-A0A7M7PUS1-F1
#
_cell.length_a   1.000
_cell.length_b   1.000
_cell.length_c   1.000
_cell.angle_alpha   90.00
_cell.angle_beta   90.00
_cell.angle_gamma   90.00
#
_symmetry.space_group_name_H-M   'P 1'
#
loop_
_entity.id
_entity.type
_entity.pdbx_description
1 polymer ?
#
loop_
_entity_poly.entity_id
_entity_poly.type
_entity_poly.pdbx_seq_one_letter_code
_entity_poly.pdbx_strand_id
1 'polypeptide(L)'
;MMPKGTLIDIKIAIKEVKDAAVVTNNQGTSFDKLDVIIYDNTKDSFTLVLWDLKSKENKYPINSIWSIRGAKVGEYGDKKYIQCVTTSTISQDLTSELSLRLQSWIAENVK
;
A
#
# COMPACT_ATOMS: atom_id res chain seq x y z
N MET A 1 -6.31 7.16 15.77
CA MET A 1 -6.01 6.01 14.89
C MET A 1 -7.32 5.53 14.24
N MET A 2 -7.34 5.25 12.94
CA MET A 2 -8.60 4.95 12.23
C MET A 2 -9.20 3.58 12.61
N PRO A 3 -10.53 3.44 12.65
CA PRO A 3 -11.19 2.17 12.94
C PRO A 3 -10.95 1.10 11.87
N LYS A 4 -11.03 -0.17 12.28
CA LYS A 4 -11.07 -1.30 11.34
C LYS A 4 -12.25 -1.16 10.40
N GLY A 5 -12.01 -1.40 9.12
CA GLY A 5 -13.04 -1.41 8.09
C GLY A 5 -13.31 -0.06 7.43
N THR A 6 -12.74 1.03 7.95
CA THR A 6 -12.79 2.34 7.30
C THR A 6 -12.12 2.29 5.94
N LEU A 7 -12.77 2.91 4.95
CA LEU A 7 -12.18 3.15 3.63
C LEU A 7 -11.44 4.48 3.63
N ILE A 8 -10.26 4.49 3.03
CA ILE A 8 -9.34 5.63 3.01
C ILE A 8 -8.75 5.83 1.62
N ASP A 9 -8.49 7.09 1.31
CA ASP A 9 -7.70 7.51 0.17
C ASP A 9 -6.36 8.01 0.69
N ILE A 10 -5.28 7.46 0.16
CA ILE A 10 -3.92 7.75 0.63
C ILE A 10 -2.96 7.95 -0.53
N LYS A 11 -1.92 8.74 -0.27
CA LYS A 11 -0.78 8.89 -1.17
C LYS A 11 0.48 8.52 -0.42
N ILE A 12 1.22 7.57 -0.97
CA ILE A 12 2.31 6.89 -0.28
C ILE A 12 3.51 6.71 -1.20
N ALA A 13 4.66 6.43 -0.60
CA ALA A 13 5.85 5.98 -1.29
C ALA A 13 6.16 4.52 -0.95
N ILE A 14 6.77 3.79 -1.90
CA ILE A 14 7.16 2.39 -1.71
C ILE A 14 8.50 2.31 -0.99
N LYS A 15 8.53 1.70 0.21
CA LYS A 15 9.76 1.43 0.95
C LYS A 15 10.41 0.13 0.49
N GLU A 16 9.59 -0.91 0.42
CA GLU A 16 10.03 -2.28 0.20
C GLU A 16 8.88 -3.09 -0.39
N VAL A 17 9.20 -4.02 -1.29
CA VAL A 17 8.25 -5.01 -1.81
C VAL A 17 8.70 -6.38 -1.31
N LYS A 18 7.85 -7.09 -0.57
CA LYS A 18 8.15 -8.43 -0.06
C LYS A 18 7.99 -9.48 -1.16
N ASP A 19 8.43 -10.69 -0.89
CA ASP A 19 8.18 -11.83 -1.77
C ASP A 19 6.68 -12.11 -1.91
N ALA A 20 6.27 -12.41 -3.15
CA ALA A 20 4.89 -12.83 -3.42
C ALA A 20 4.60 -14.17 -2.72
N ALA A 21 3.40 -14.29 -2.17
CA ALA A 21 2.93 -15.49 -1.50
C ALA A 21 1.57 -15.92 -2.04
N VAL A 22 1.23 -17.20 -1.86
CA VAL A 22 -0.12 -17.71 -2.11
C VAL A 22 -0.75 -18.01 -0.76
N VAL A 23 -1.95 -17.49 -0.53
CA VAL A 23 -2.72 -17.71 0.70
C VAL A 23 -4.01 -18.43 0.36
N THR A 24 -4.26 -19.56 1.02
CA THR A 24 -5.49 -20.34 0.85
C THR A 24 -6.42 -20.11 2.03
N ASN A 25 -7.69 -19.79 1.74
CA ASN A 25 -8.70 -19.63 2.78
C ASN A 25 -9.24 -21.00 3.28
N ASN A 26 -10.06 -20.98 4.33
CA ASN A 26 -10.66 -22.19 4.90
C ASN A 26 -11.61 -22.94 3.95
N GLN A 27 -12.00 -22.32 2.84
CA GLN A 27 -12.83 -22.92 1.79
C GLN A 27 -12.00 -23.55 0.66
N GLY A 28 -10.67 -23.53 0.77
CA GLY A 28 -9.76 -24.05 -0.24
C GLY A 28 -9.50 -23.11 -1.43
N THR A 29 -10.03 -21.88 -1.40
CA THR A 29 -9.75 -20.87 -2.43
C THR A 29 -8.39 -20.22 -2.16
N SER A 30 -7.52 -20.22 -3.17
CA SER A 30 -6.20 -19.61 -3.12
C SER A 30 -6.20 -18.21 -3.73
N PHE A 31 -5.43 -17.31 -3.12
CA PHE A 31 -5.27 -15.91 -3.52
C PHE A 31 -3.79 -15.60 -3.61
N ASP A 32 -3.40 -14.85 -4.63
CA ASP A 32 -2.05 -14.27 -4.67
C ASP A 32 -2.00 -13.07 -3.72
N LYS A 33 -0.94 -12.99 -2.91
CA LYS A 33 -0.73 -11.95 -1.92
C LYS A 33 0.64 -11.32 -2.12
N LEU A 34 0.66 -10.00 -2.12
CA LEU A 34 1.90 -9.22 -2.09
C LEU A 34 1.82 -8.19 -0.96
N ASP A 35 2.78 -8.27 -0.03
CA ASP A 35 2.93 -7.28 1.02
C ASP A 35 3.94 -6.22 0.57
N VAL A 36 3.50 -4.96 0.61
CA VAL A 36 4.31 -3.80 0.25
C VAL A 36 4.45 -2.92 1.48
N ILE A 37 5.68 -2.62 1.88
CA ILE A 37 5.93 -1.66 2.96
C ILE A 37 5.92 -0.27 2.35
N ILE A 38 5.03 0.57 2.87
CA ILE A 38 4.78 1.92 2.38
C ILE A 38 5.09 2.94 3.48
N TYR A 39 5.39 4.17 3.08
CA TYR A 39 5.68 5.26 4.00
C TYR A 39 5.19 6.61 3.44
N ASP A 40 5.09 7.59 4.32
CA ASP A 40 4.86 9.00 3.99
C ASP A 40 5.91 9.89 4.67
N ASN A 41 5.66 11.21 4.67
CA ASN A 41 6.57 12.21 5.24
C ASN A 41 6.66 12.18 6.78
N THR A 42 5.86 11.36 7.47
CA THR A 42 5.92 11.18 8.93
C THR A 42 6.99 10.17 9.37
N LYS A 43 7.62 9.45 8.41
CA LYS A 43 8.53 8.30 8.62
C LYS A 43 7.86 7.02 9.12
N ASP A 44 6.59 7.06 9.49
CA ASP A 44 5.85 5.86 9.84
C ASP A 44 5.71 4.95 8.62
N SER A 45 5.89 3.65 8.85
CA SER A 45 5.78 2.64 7.80
C SER A 45 4.59 1.73 8.07
N PHE A 46 3.81 1.47 7.04
CA PHE A 46 2.64 0.60 7.11
C PHE A 46 2.76 -0.53 6.09
N THR A 47 2.12 -1.66 6.37
CA THR A 47 1.97 -2.72 5.39
C THR A 47 0.73 -2.44 4.53
N LEU A 48 0.93 -2.33 3.22
CA LEU A 48 -0.09 -2.40 2.21
C LEU A 48 -0.18 -3.84 1.69
N VAL A 49 -1.35 -4.45 1.83
CA VAL A 49 -1.65 -5.80 1.33
C VAL A 49 -2.36 -5.70 -0.01
N LEU A 50 -1.78 -6.30 -1.04
CA LEU A 50 -2.32 -6.40 -2.38
C LEU A 50 -2.72 -7.85 -2.68
N TRP A 51 -3.84 -8.01 -3.38
CA TRP A 51 -4.42 -9.32 -3.69
C TRP A 51 -4.55 -9.52 -5.20
N ASP A 52 -4.37 -10.77 -5.63
CA ASP A 52 -4.61 -11.28 -6.98
C ASP A 52 -4.01 -10.38 -8.06
N LEU A 53 -4.86 -9.84 -8.95
CA LEU A 53 -4.44 -9.00 -10.06
C LEU A 53 -3.57 -7.82 -9.58
N LYS A 54 -3.95 -7.14 -8.50
CA LYS A 54 -3.20 -5.99 -7.95
C LYS A 54 -1.84 -6.40 -7.36
N SER A 55 -1.69 -7.66 -6.95
CA SER A 55 -0.42 -8.20 -6.46
C SER A 55 0.57 -8.49 -7.61
N LYS A 56 0.06 -8.66 -8.84
CA LYS A 56 0.84 -8.97 -10.05
C LYS A 56 1.04 -7.76 -10.95
N GLU A 57 0.10 -6.82 -10.89
CA GLU A 57 0.14 -5.58 -11.65
C GLU A 57 1.13 -4.61 -11.01
N ASN A 58 2.04 -4.09 -11.84
CA ASN A 58 3.08 -3.12 -11.48
C ASN A 58 4.24 -3.73 -10.67
N LYS A 59 5.46 -3.29 -10.98
CA LYS A 59 6.67 -3.72 -10.28
C LYS A 59 6.91 -3.01 -8.94
N TYR A 60 6.03 -2.05 -8.59
CA TYR A 60 6.13 -1.16 -7.41
C TYR A 60 7.58 -0.75 -7.07
N PRO A 61 8.26 0.05 -7.92
CA PRO A 61 9.66 0.41 -7.69
C PRO A 61 9.84 1.11 -6.33
N ILE A 62 10.95 0.83 -5.65
CA ILE A 62 11.31 1.52 -4.41
C ILE A 62 11.35 3.04 -4.67
N ASN A 63 10.86 3.81 -3.70
CA ASN A 63 10.70 5.27 -3.72
C ASN A 63 9.74 5.83 -4.78
N SER A 64 9.04 4.98 -5.53
CA SER A 64 7.95 5.46 -6.40
C SER A 64 6.72 5.86 -5.56
N ILE A 65 6.01 6.88 -6.02
CA ILE A 65 4.84 7.43 -5.32
C ILE A 65 3.56 6.95 -5.99
N TRP A 66 2.62 6.51 -5.16
CA TRP A 66 1.34 5.95 -5.59
C TRP A 66 0.19 6.56 -4.81
N SER A 67 -0.91 6.77 -5.52
CA SER A 67 -2.19 7.13 -4.94
C SER A 67 -3.07 5.88 -4.91
N ILE A 68 -3.64 5.62 -3.74
CA ILE A 68 -4.52 4.48 -3.53
C ILE A 68 -5.85 5.03 -3.06
N ARG A 69 -6.91 4.80 -3.82
CA ARG A 69 -8.27 5.22 -3.47
C ARG A 69 -9.10 4.03 -3.01
N GLY A 70 -9.89 4.23 -1.97
CA GLY A 70 -10.78 3.23 -1.39
C GLY A 70 -10.05 2.04 -0.77
N ALA A 71 -8.84 2.23 -0.23
CA ALA A 71 -8.16 1.19 0.53
C ALA A 71 -8.87 0.97 1.87
N LYS A 72 -8.84 -0.24 2.40
CA LYS A 72 -9.51 -0.58 3.66
C LYS A 72 -8.50 -0.71 4.79
N VAL A 73 -8.80 -0.13 5.94
CA VAL A 73 -8.05 -0.36 7.17
C VAL A 73 -8.34 -1.77 7.69
N GLY A 74 -7.31 -2.59 7.76
CA GLY A 74 -7.31 -3.93 8.33
C GLY A 74 -6.68 -3.97 9.72
N GLU A 75 -7.06 -4.99 10.49
CA GLU A 75 -6.50 -5.25 11.82
C GLU A 75 -6.51 -6.76 12.07
N TYR A 76 -5.35 -7.30 12.45
CA TYR A 76 -5.16 -8.70 12.81
C TYR A 76 -4.19 -8.81 13.99
N GLY A 77 -4.68 -9.34 15.12
CA GLY A 77 -3.98 -9.22 16.41
C GLY A 77 -3.73 -7.74 16.73
N ASP A 78 -2.53 -7.42 17.18
CA ASP A 78 -2.12 -6.04 17.49
C ASP A 78 -1.61 -5.27 16.26
N LYS A 79 -1.68 -5.85 15.06
CA LYS A 79 -1.15 -5.26 13.82
C LYS A 79 -2.25 -4.61 13.01
N LYS A 80 -2.04 -3.35 12.64
CA LYS A 80 -2.84 -2.64 11.63
C LYS A 80 -2.14 -2.67 10.28
N TYR A 81 -2.93 -2.77 9.24
CA TYR A 81 -2.47 -2.76 7.86
C TYR A 81 -3.50 -2.07 6.97
N ILE A 82 -3.08 -1.72 5.77
CA ILE A 82 -3.94 -1.17 4.73
C ILE A 82 -4.08 -2.27 3.68
N GLN A 83 -5.25 -2.49 3.13
CA GLN A 83 -5.45 -3.47 2.07
C GLN A 83 -6.25 -2.88 0.92
N CYS A 84 -5.86 -3.22 -0.30
CA CYS A 84 -6.68 -2.96 -1.46
C CYS A 84 -7.80 -4.00 -1.51
N VAL A 85 -9.04 -3.52 -1.54
CA VAL A 85 -10.21 -4.34 -1.85
C VAL A 85 -10.49 -4.31 -3.35
N THR A 86 -11.46 -5.09 -3.82
CA THR A 86 -11.82 -5.17 -5.24
C THR A 86 -12.08 -3.80 -5.86
N THR A 87 -12.75 -2.91 -5.13
CA THR A 87 -13.11 -1.55 -5.56
C THR A 87 -11.98 -0.54 -5.42
N SER A 88 -10.86 -0.89 -4.80
CA SER A 88 -9.73 0.03 -4.66
C SER A 88 -9.06 0.28 -6.01
N THR A 89 -8.58 1.50 -6.22
CA THR A 89 -7.79 1.87 -7.40
C THR A 89 -6.40 2.30 -6.99
N ILE A 90 -5.41 1.96 -7.81
CA ILE A 90 -4.00 2.28 -7.61
C ILE A 90 -3.54 3.03 -8.86
N SER A 91 -2.95 4.22 -8.68
CA SER A 91 -2.45 5.02 -9.79
C SER A 91 -1.22 5.83 -9.40
N GLN A 92 -0.41 6.17 -10.41
CA GLN A 92 0.63 7.18 -10.24
C GLN A 92 0.04 8.54 -10.57
N ASP A 93 -0.03 9.40 -9.57
CA ASP A 93 -0.28 10.82 -9.73
C ASP A 93 0.92 11.51 -9.11
N LEU A 94 1.77 12.09 -9.96
CA LEU A 94 3.02 12.74 -9.57
C LEU A 94 2.93 14.27 -9.60
N THR A 95 1.80 14.83 -10.00
CA THR A 95 1.64 16.28 -10.22
C THR A 95 0.86 16.96 -9.11
N SER A 96 0.11 16.22 -8.28
CA SER A 96 -0.55 16.82 -7.12
C SER A 96 0.44 17.41 -6.12
N GLU A 97 0.00 18.44 -5.40
CA GLU A 97 0.79 19.11 -4.36
C GLU A 97 1.35 18.12 -3.31
N LEU A 98 0.55 17.15 -2.89
CA LEU A 98 0.98 16.10 -1.96
C LEU A 98 2.08 15.21 -2.55
N SER A 99 2.00 14.88 -3.85
CA SER A 99 3.05 14.12 -4.54
C SER A 99 4.35 14.90 -4.55
N LEU A 100 4.29 16.17 -4.94
CA LEU A 100 5.47 17.02 -5.03
C LEU A 100 6.15 17.18 -3.67
N ARG A 101 5.36 17.42 -2.61
CA ARG A 101 5.87 17.46 -1.23
C ARG A 101 6.54 16.16 -0.81
N LEU A 102 5.92 15.01 -1.12
CA LEU A 102 6.49 13.71 -0.79
C LEU A 102 7.77 13.43 -1.61
N GLN A 103 7.83 13.83 -2.87
CA GLN A 103 9.05 13.74 -3.70
C GLN A 103 10.20 14.54 -3.11
N SER A 104 9.97 15.82 -2.77
CA SER A 104 10.99 16.66 -2.14
C SER A 104 11.48 16.05 -0.83
N TRP A 105 10.54 15.58 0.00
CA TRP A 105 10.89 14.95 1.27
C TRP A 105 11.75 13.68 1.08
N ILE A 106 11.39 12.82 0.11
CA ILE A 106 12.17 11.61 -0.22
C ILE A 106 13.58 12.00 -0.65
N ALA A 107 13.73 12.96 -1.56
CA ALA A 107 15.03 13.40 -2.06
C ALA A 107 15.96 13.94 -0.95
N GLU A 108 15.39 14.55 0.09
CA GLU A 108 16.13 15.10 1.23
C GLU A 108 16.46 14.07 2.32
N ASN A 109 15.57 13.09 2.54
CA ASN A 109 15.60 12.23 3.73
C ASN A 109 15.90 10.75 3.46
N VAL A 110 15.74 10.28 2.22
CA VAL A 110 15.92 8.88 1.82
C VAL A 110 17.11 8.83 0.85
N LYS A 111 18.28 8.48 1.38
CA LYS A 111 19.52 8.28 0.60
C LYS A 111 19.62 6.86 0.07
#